data_AF-A0A7W1AIX4-F1
#
_entry.id   AF-A0A7W1AIX4-F1
#
_cell.length_a   1.000
_cell.length_b   1.000
_cell.length_c   1.000
_cell.angle_alpha   90.00
_cell.angle_beta   90.00
_cell.angle_gamma   90.00
#
_symmetry.space_group_name_H-M   'P 1'
#
loop_
_entity.id
_entity.type
_entity.pdbx_description
1 polymer ?
#
loop_
_entity_poly.entity_id
_entity_poly.type
_entity_poly.pdbx_seq_one_letter_code
_entity_poly.pdbx_strand_id
1 'polypeptide(L)'
;MFAACSLVLVAYTFTRPTGMYSGDESIKLAQSIAILDGQIELTYAGAELDPNRHHFPHGPPWVVIERGRFYGVYSVLFTAPSALAWLVCGYWGLYILPLLGGIATLWYVMRLAHRVAPRSTVLVALLVMTTPVVLNAALFNEHAPACGLVLFALFHGSSPHRHRGLLLASGAA
;
A
#
# COMPACT_ATOMS: atom_id res chain seq x y z
N MET A 1 -5.22 -19.22 13.56
CA MET A 1 -6.29 -18.20 13.69
C MET A 1 -6.03 -17.00 12.77
N PHE A 2 -4.90 -16.32 12.88
CA PHE A 2 -4.59 -15.11 12.09
C PHE A 2 -4.75 -15.28 10.57
N ALA A 3 -4.11 -16.29 9.98
CA ALA A 3 -4.19 -16.55 8.54
C ALA A 3 -5.64 -16.78 8.04
N ALA A 4 -6.46 -17.48 8.81
CA ALA A 4 -7.86 -17.72 8.46
C ALA A 4 -8.67 -16.41 8.46
N CYS A 5 -8.49 -15.56 9.48
CA CYS A 5 -9.13 -14.25 9.54
C CYS A 5 -8.70 -13.35 8.37
N SER A 6 -7.41 -13.33 8.02
CA SER A 6 -6.91 -12.58 6.86
C SER A 6 -7.51 -13.07 5.55
N LEU A 7 -7.60 -14.39 5.35
CA LEU A 7 -8.22 -14.96 4.15
C LEU A 7 -9.72 -14.64 4.05
N VAL A 8 -10.44 -14.67 5.17
CA VAL A 8 -11.85 -14.24 5.21
C VAL A 8 -11.99 -12.77 4.85
N LEU A 9 -11.10 -11.90 5.36
CA LEU A 9 -11.12 -10.48 5.00
C LEU A 9 -10.81 -10.24 3.53
N VAL A 10 -9.83 -10.96 2.97
CA VAL A 10 -9.55 -10.95 1.52
C VAL A 10 -10.83 -11.32 0.77
N ALA A 11 -11.44 -12.46 1.09
CA ALA A 11 -12.65 -12.93 0.41
C ALA A 11 -13.80 -11.92 0.52
N TYR A 12 -14.01 -11.31 1.68
CA TYR A 12 -15.06 -10.31 1.88
C TYR A 12 -14.80 -9.03 1.08
N THR A 13 -13.58 -8.49 1.15
CA THR A 13 -13.17 -7.28 0.41
C THR A 13 -13.34 -7.49 -1.09
N PHE A 14 -12.87 -8.62 -1.61
CA PHE A 14 -12.95 -8.97 -3.02
C PHE A 14 -14.24 -9.71 -3.39
N THR A 15 -15.34 -9.52 -2.65
CA THR A 15 -16.68 -9.93 -3.10
C THR A 15 -17.70 -8.81 -2.91
N ARG A 16 -17.50 -7.96 -1.91
CA ARG A 16 -18.37 -6.81 -1.60
C ARG A 16 -17.54 -5.63 -1.10
N PRO A 17 -16.73 -4.98 -1.94
CA PRO A 17 -15.97 -3.80 -1.51
C PRO A 17 -16.94 -2.62 -1.37
N THR A 18 -17.52 -2.48 -0.17
CA THR A 18 -18.43 -1.40 0.17
C THR A 18 -17.84 -0.63 1.34
N GLY A 19 -17.34 0.57 1.06
CA GLY A 19 -16.77 1.47 2.07
C GLY A 19 -15.31 1.16 2.40
N MET A 20 -14.88 1.72 3.53
CA MET A 20 -13.52 1.67 4.06
C MET A 20 -13.53 1.00 5.44
N TYR A 21 -12.46 0.27 5.76
CA TYR A 21 -12.31 -0.41 7.05
C TYR A 21 -11.74 0.50 8.14
N SER A 22 -11.18 1.66 7.77
CA SER A 22 -10.63 2.61 8.72
C SER A 22 -10.72 4.07 8.23
N GLY A 23 -10.49 5.00 9.17
CA GLY A 23 -10.37 6.42 8.83
C GLY A 23 -9.13 6.74 7.99
N ASP A 24 -8.05 5.95 8.15
CA ASP A 24 -6.81 6.05 7.38
C ASP A 24 -7.06 5.80 5.88
N GLU A 25 -7.80 4.75 5.55
CA GLU A 25 -8.22 4.44 4.18
C GLU A 25 -9.13 5.53 3.58
N SER A 26 -10.05 6.07 4.38
CA SER A 26 -10.96 7.14 3.96
C SER A 26 -10.20 8.39 3.53
N ILE A 27 -9.14 8.77 4.26
CA ILE A 27 -8.33 9.94 3.90
C ILE A 27 -7.51 9.66 2.63
N LYS A 28 -6.96 8.45 2.46
CA LYS A 28 -6.27 8.06 1.20
C LYS A 28 -7.23 8.13 0.01
N LEU A 29 -8.48 7.75 0.19
CA LEU A 29 -9.50 7.85 -0.86
C LEU A 29 -9.80 9.31 -1.17
N ALA A 30 -10.06 10.13 -0.15
CA ALA A 30 -10.29 11.56 -0.32
C ALA A 30 -9.11 12.24 -1.05
N GLN A 31 -7.87 11.89 -0.68
CA GLN A 31 -6.67 12.38 -1.34
C GLN A 31 -6.55 11.87 -2.79
N SER A 32 -6.94 10.62 -3.07
CA SER A 32 -6.96 10.06 -4.43
C SER A 32 -7.99 10.76 -5.31
N ILE A 33 -9.18 11.07 -4.76
CA ILE A 33 -10.22 11.82 -5.47
C ILE A 33 -9.75 13.25 -5.76
N ALA A 34 -9.17 13.94 -4.77
CA ALA A 34 -8.61 15.27 -4.96
C ALA A 34 -7.59 15.32 -6.11
N ILE A 35 -6.73 14.29 -6.23
CA ILE A 35 -5.76 14.17 -7.33
C ILE A 35 -6.44 14.09 -8.70
N LEU A 36 -7.58 13.39 -8.82
CA LEU A 36 -8.34 13.34 -10.08
C LEU A 36 -8.90 14.72 -10.46
N ASP A 37 -9.24 15.53 -9.47
CA ASP A 37 -9.70 16.91 -9.65
C ASP A 37 -8.53 17.90 -9.87
N GLY A 38 -7.29 17.40 -9.98
CA GLY A 38 -6.09 18.23 -10.13
C GLY A 38 -5.69 18.99 -8.86
N GLN A 39 -6.17 18.54 -7.70
CA GLN A 39 -5.90 19.15 -6.39
C GLN A 39 -5.07 18.21 -5.49
N ILE A 40 -4.43 18.80 -4.48
CA ILE A 40 -3.77 18.04 -3.38
C ILE A 40 -4.52 18.26 -2.05
N GLU A 41 -5.28 19.36 -1.94
CA GLU A 41 -6.14 19.66 -0.80
C GLU A 41 -7.32 18.67 -0.76
N LEU A 42 -7.63 18.17 0.43
CA LEU A 42 -8.80 17.33 0.66
C LEU A 42 -10.08 18.15 0.51
N THR A 43 -10.94 17.73 -0.42
CA THR A 43 -12.25 18.34 -0.61
C THR A 43 -13.21 17.94 0.52
N TYR A 44 -13.80 18.92 1.20
CA TYR A 44 -14.87 18.68 2.16
C TYR A 44 -16.23 18.87 1.52
N ALA A 45 -16.92 17.77 1.20
CA ALA A 45 -18.25 17.81 0.59
C ALA A 45 -19.30 18.55 1.46
N GLY A 46 -19.09 18.60 2.79
CA GLY A 46 -19.97 19.31 3.72
C GLY A 46 -19.68 20.81 3.87
N ALA A 47 -18.72 21.37 3.12
CA ALA A 47 -18.27 22.75 3.32
C ALA A 47 -19.37 23.81 3.14
N GLU A 48 -20.41 23.53 2.35
CA GLU A 48 -21.56 24.42 2.19
C GLU A 48 -22.43 24.50 3.47
N LEU A 49 -22.55 23.39 4.20
CA LEU A 49 -23.38 23.28 5.41
C LEU A 49 -22.59 23.55 6.70
N ASP A 50 -21.27 23.33 6.66
CA ASP A 50 -20.34 23.56 7.76
C ASP A 50 -19.12 24.37 7.24
N PRO A 51 -19.30 25.67 6.96
CA PRO A 51 -18.25 26.51 6.37
C PRO A 51 -17.05 26.70 7.32
N ASN A 52 -17.28 26.56 8.62
CA ASN A 52 -16.24 26.62 9.64
C ASN A 52 -15.56 25.26 9.90
N ARG A 53 -16.01 24.20 9.20
CA ARG A 53 -15.41 22.86 9.24
C ARG A 53 -15.36 22.24 10.64
N HIS A 54 -16.32 22.59 11.51
CA HIS A 54 -16.43 22.04 12.87
C HIS A 54 -16.68 20.52 12.89
N HIS A 55 -17.27 19.99 11.83
CA HIS A 55 -17.63 18.59 11.65
C HIS A 55 -16.82 17.93 10.53
N PHE A 56 -15.66 18.50 10.17
CA PHE A 56 -14.76 17.86 9.22
C PHE A 56 -14.31 16.50 9.80
N PRO A 57 -14.53 15.38 9.09
CA PRO A 57 -14.37 14.04 9.66
C PRO A 57 -12.90 13.60 9.81
N HIS A 58 -11.95 14.46 9.43
CA HIS A 58 -10.54 14.14 9.42
C HIS A 58 -9.75 15.15 10.25
N GLY A 59 -8.76 14.66 10.99
CA GLY A 59 -7.90 15.50 11.83
C GLY A 59 -6.53 14.88 12.04
N PRO A 60 -5.65 15.57 12.79
CA PRO A 60 -4.37 15.03 13.19
C PRO A 60 -4.51 13.66 13.88
N PRO A 61 -3.58 12.71 13.67
CA PRO A 61 -2.30 12.88 12.97
C PRO A 61 -2.35 12.66 11.45
N TRP A 62 -3.50 12.31 10.88
CA TRP A 62 -3.61 11.85 9.49
C TRP A 62 -3.81 12.97 8.46
N VAL A 63 -4.05 14.19 8.96
CA VAL A 63 -4.24 15.39 8.14
C VAL A 63 -3.39 16.51 8.70
N VAL A 64 -2.70 17.20 7.80
CA VAL A 64 -2.01 18.46 8.07
C VAL A 64 -2.94 19.60 7.71
N ILE A 65 -3.04 20.58 8.61
CA ILE A 65 -3.82 21.79 8.41
C ILE A 65 -2.85 22.93 8.13
N GLU A 66 -2.89 23.48 6.93
CA GLU A 66 -2.04 24.62 6.55
C GLU A 66 -2.91 25.72 5.94
N ARG A 67 -2.86 26.92 6.53
CA ARG A 67 -3.64 28.10 6.09
C ARG A 67 -5.15 27.81 5.93
N GLY A 68 -5.72 27.01 6.82
CA GLY A 68 -7.14 26.61 6.80
C GLY A 68 -7.49 25.52 5.78
N ARG A 69 -6.52 25.01 5.03
CA ARG A 69 -6.66 23.90 4.07
C ARG A 69 -6.21 22.59 4.70
N PHE A 70 -6.79 21.48 4.25
CA PHE A 70 -6.55 20.15 4.81
C PHE A 70 -5.81 19.29 3.80
N TYR A 71 -4.73 18.65 4.22
CA TYR A 71 -3.89 17.80 3.37
C TYR A 71 -3.71 16.44 4.02
N GLY A 72 -3.99 15.37 3.27
CA GLY A 72 -3.65 14.03 3.75
C GLY A 72 -2.13 13.85 3.83
N VAL A 73 -1.65 13.12 4.84
CA VAL A 73 -0.21 12.87 5.05
C VAL A 73 0.35 11.74 4.18
N TYR A 74 -0.49 11.12 3.36
CA TYR A 74 -0.13 9.90 2.63
C TYR A 74 0.67 10.22 1.37
N SER A 75 1.53 9.27 1.00
CA SER A 75 2.40 9.43 -0.16
C SER A 75 1.60 9.51 -1.46
N VAL A 76 1.90 10.54 -2.26
CA VAL A 76 1.37 10.69 -3.63
C VAL A 76 1.75 9.50 -4.51
N LEU A 77 2.86 8.82 -4.22
CA LEU A 77 3.27 7.61 -4.95
C LEU A 77 2.31 6.43 -4.75
N PHE A 78 1.50 6.45 -3.69
CA PHE A 78 0.43 5.49 -3.49
C PHE A 78 -0.91 6.05 -3.96
N THR A 79 -1.28 7.26 -3.53
CA THR A 79 -2.62 7.81 -3.80
C THR A 79 -2.85 8.16 -5.27
N ALA A 80 -1.83 8.60 -6.02
CA ALA A 80 -2.02 8.94 -7.45
C ALA A 80 -2.28 7.70 -8.33
N PRO A 81 -1.51 6.60 -8.24
CA PRO A 81 -1.88 5.37 -8.95
C PRO A 81 -3.22 4.79 -8.49
N SER A 82 -3.54 4.88 -7.18
CA SER A 82 -4.84 4.45 -6.65
C SER A 82 -6.00 5.30 -7.17
N ALA A 83 -5.79 6.59 -7.42
CA ALA A 83 -6.75 7.47 -8.06
C ALA A 83 -7.11 6.98 -9.47
N LEU A 84 -6.11 6.60 -10.27
CA LEU A 84 -6.34 6.03 -11.60
C LEU A 84 -7.09 4.69 -11.52
N ALA A 85 -6.71 3.83 -10.58
CA ALA A 85 -7.40 2.55 -10.39
C ALA A 85 -8.87 2.77 -9.96
N TRP A 86 -9.12 3.74 -9.09
CA TRP A 86 -10.47 4.16 -8.69
C TRP A 86 -11.29 4.66 -9.87
N LEU A 87 -10.71 5.51 -10.72
CA LEU A 87 -11.40 6.04 -11.91
C LEU A 87 -11.90 4.93 -12.84
N VAL A 88 -11.12 3.85 -12.98
CA VAL A 88 -11.42 2.74 -13.91
C VAL A 88 -12.35 1.69 -13.28
N CYS A 89 -12.15 1.37 -12.00
CA CYS A 89 -12.77 0.20 -11.36
C CYS A 89 -13.59 0.54 -10.10
N GLY A 90 -13.73 1.81 -9.73
CA GLY A 90 -14.36 2.24 -8.48
C GLY A 90 -13.68 1.61 -7.27
N TYR A 91 -14.48 1.15 -6.29
CA TYR A 91 -13.98 0.55 -5.05
C TYR A 91 -13.01 -0.62 -5.27
N TRP A 92 -13.25 -1.45 -6.28
CA TRP A 92 -12.34 -2.57 -6.60
C TRP A 92 -10.94 -2.08 -6.96
N GLY A 93 -10.84 -0.94 -7.65
CA GLY A 93 -9.59 -0.35 -8.08
C GLY A 93 -8.64 -0.04 -6.91
N LEU A 94 -9.18 0.38 -5.77
CA LEU A 94 -8.39 0.75 -4.60
C LEU A 94 -7.59 -0.42 -4.03
N TYR A 95 -8.11 -1.64 -4.16
CA TYR A 95 -7.50 -2.85 -3.62
C TYR A 95 -6.52 -3.53 -4.58
N ILE A 96 -6.44 -3.08 -5.85
CA ILE A 96 -5.53 -3.66 -6.85
C ILE A 96 -4.07 -3.48 -6.42
N LEU A 97 -3.67 -2.25 -6.08
CA LEU A 97 -2.30 -1.95 -5.68
C LEU A 97 -1.86 -2.74 -4.44
N PRO A 98 -2.61 -2.70 -3.31
CA PRO A 98 -2.30 -3.51 -2.13
C PRO A 98 -2.16 -5.01 -2.45
N LEU A 99 -3.08 -5.56 -3.25
CA LEU A 99 -3.04 -6.97 -3.66
C LEU A 99 -1.77 -7.30 -4.44
N LEU A 100 -1.43 -6.49 -5.45
CA LEU A 100 -0.21 -6.66 -6.23
C LEU A 100 1.04 -6.55 -5.35
N GLY A 101 1.04 -5.65 -4.38
CA GLY A 101 2.09 -5.52 -3.37
C GLY A 101 2.26 -6.77 -2.50
N GLY A 102 1.14 -7.35 -2.05
CA GLY A 102 1.13 -8.60 -1.30
C GLY A 102 1.64 -9.80 -2.12
N ILE A 103 1.20 -9.92 -3.38
CA ILE A 103 1.68 -10.95 -4.31
C ILE A 103 3.18 -10.79 -4.56
N ALA A 104 3.64 -9.55 -4.81
CA ALA A 104 5.06 -9.25 -5.00
C ALA A 104 5.89 -9.60 -3.75
N THR A 105 5.38 -9.26 -2.56
CA THR A 105 5.99 -9.62 -1.28
C THR A 105 6.20 -11.13 -1.16
N LEU A 106 5.13 -11.91 -1.38
CA LEU A 106 5.21 -13.38 -1.32
C LEU A 106 6.19 -13.94 -2.36
N TRP A 107 6.08 -13.46 -3.60
CA TRP A 107 6.95 -13.87 -4.71
C TRP A 107 8.43 -13.63 -4.40
N TYR A 108 8.81 -12.41 -4.01
CA TYR A 108 10.22 -12.10 -3.76
C TYR A 108 10.76 -12.78 -2.51
N VAL A 109 9.94 -12.98 -1.46
CA VAL A 109 10.33 -13.82 -0.32
C VAL A 109 10.62 -15.25 -0.77
N MET A 110 9.76 -15.86 -1.59
CA MET A 110 10.01 -17.20 -2.13
C MET A 110 11.28 -17.26 -2.96
N ARG A 111 11.53 -16.27 -3.81
CA ARG A 111 12.75 -16.20 -4.64
C ARG A 111 14.01 -16.03 -3.80
N LEU A 112 13.98 -15.22 -2.75
CA LEU A 112 15.07 -15.07 -1.79
C LEU A 112 15.29 -16.35 -0.98
N ALA A 113 14.23 -16.95 -0.45
CA ALA A 113 14.29 -18.21 0.28
C ALA A 113 14.86 -19.33 -0.59
N HIS A 114 14.47 -19.40 -1.86
CA HIS A 114 14.97 -20.40 -2.79
C HIS A 114 16.49 -20.28 -3.03
N ARG A 115 17.07 -19.08 -2.96
CA ARG A 115 18.52 -18.88 -3.08
C ARG A 115 19.31 -19.40 -1.88
N VAL A 116 18.70 -19.40 -0.69
CA VAL A 116 19.38 -19.74 0.58
C VAL A 116 19.06 -21.17 1.01
N ALA A 117 17.78 -21.56 0.97
CA ALA A 117 17.27 -22.85 1.42
C ALA A 117 16.15 -23.35 0.48
N PRO A 118 16.49 -23.87 -0.72
CA PRO A 118 15.52 -24.28 -1.74
C PRO A 118 14.39 -25.18 -1.22
N ARG A 119 14.74 -26.14 -0.35
CA ARG A 119 13.81 -27.12 0.23
C ARG A 119 12.78 -26.51 1.19
N SER A 120 13.04 -25.33 1.72
CA SER A 120 12.18 -24.65 2.70
C SER A 120 11.31 -23.55 2.08
N THR A 121 11.40 -23.32 0.76
CA THR A 121 10.69 -22.22 0.07
C THR A 121 9.18 -22.20 0.36
N VAL A 122 8.54 -23.37 0.33
CA VAL A 122 7.09 -23.51 0.61
C VAL A 122 6.79 -23.18 2.07
N LEU A 123 7.62 -23.64 3.01
CA LEU A 123 7.44 -23.33 4.44
C LEU A 123 7.56 -21.82 4.69
N VAL A 124 8.52 -21.16 4.05
CA VAL A 124 8.68 -19.69 4.16
C VAL A 124 7.46 -18.98 3.58
N ALA A 125 6.93 -19.42 2.44
CA ALA A 125 5.70 -18.88 1.87
C ALA A 125 4.51 -19.00 2.83
N LEU A 126 4.35 -20.18 3.46
CA LEU A 126 3.29 -20.42 4.46
C LEU A 126 3.47 -19.53 5.70
N LEU A 127 4.71 -19.28 6.13
CA LEU A 127 5.00 -18.36 7.23
C LEU A 127 4.65 -16.91 6.86
N VAL A 128 4.85 -16.46 5.62
CA VAL A 128 4.39 -15.13 5.21
C VAL A 128 2.87 -15.01 5.36
N MET A 129 2.12 -16.08 5.07
CA MET A 129 0.66 -16.10 5.24
C MET A 129 0.21 -15.96 6.70
N THR A 130 1.10 -16.19 7.67
CA THR A 130 0.81 -15.96 9.10
C THR A 130 1.23 -14.58 9.59
N THR A 131 1.80 -13.74 8.71
CA THR A 131 2.14 -12.34 8.99
C THR A 131 1.02 -11.39 8.57
N PRO A 132 1.04 -10.11 9.02
CA PRO A 132 0.08 -9.10 8.57
C PRO A 132 0.10 -8.78 7.07
N VAL A 133 1.00 -9.35 6.26
CA VAL A 133 1.08 -9.08 4.81
C VAL A 133 -0.24 -9.39 4.10
N VAL A 134 -0.87 -10.53 4.42
CA VAL A 134 -2.15 -10.93 3.79
C VAL A 134 -3.26 -9.96 4.17
N LEU A 135 -3.27 -9.52 5.43
CA LEU A 135 -4.22 -8.52 5.91
C LEU A 135 -4.03 -7.19 5.17
N ASN A 136 -2.80 -6.69 5.08
CA ASN A 136 -2.49 -5.43 4.40
C ASN A 136 -2.74 -5.50 2.89
N ALA A 137 -2.61 -6.68 2.27
CA ALA A 137 -2.96 -6.87 0.86
C ALA A 137 -4.48 -6.80 0.60
N ALA A 138 -5.31 -6.94 1.64
CA ALA A 138 -6.77 -6.82 1.58
C ALA A 138 -7.30 -5.43 1.99
N LEU A 139 -6.44 -4.56 2.52
CA LEU A 139 -6.81 -3.24 3.00
C LEU A 139 -6.31 -2.18 2.01
N PHE A 140 -6.98 -1.03 1.96
CA PHE A 140 -6.56 0.07 1.10
C PHE A 140 -5.39 0.84 1.74
N ASN A 141 -4.22 0.19 1.80
CA ASN A 141 -3.02 0.78 2.38
C ASN A 141 -1.73 0.47 1.58
N GLU A 142 -0.71 1.27 1.85
CA GLU A 142 0.58 1.27 1.18
C GLU A 142 1.58 0.27 1.74
N HIS A 143 1.26 -0.41 2.85
CA HIS A 143 2.20 -1.30 3.53
C HIS A 143 2.58 -2.52 2.68
N ALA A 144 1.61 -3.19 2.07
CA ALA A 144 1.89 -4.35 1.22
C ALA A 144 2.71 -3.98 -0.05
N PRO A 145 2.39 -2.89 -0.78
CA PRO A 145 3.23 -2.39 -1.87
C PRO A 145 4.65 -2.02 -1.41
N ALA A 146 4.79 -1.34 -0.27
CA ALA A 146 6.09 -0.95 0.27
C ALA A 146 6.95 -2.19 0.59
N CYS A 147 6.38 -3.21 1.25
CA CYS A 147 7.05 -4.48 1.50
C CYS A 147 7.51 -5.15 0.20
N GLY A 148 6.65 -5.17 -0.82
CA GLY A 148 6.97 -5.72 -2.13
C GLY A 148 8.14 -5.01 -2.79
N LEU A 149 8.17 -3.67 -2.76
CA LEU A 149 9.26 -2.85 -3.30
C LEU A 149 10.58 -3.05 -2.55
N VAL A 150 10.54 -3.14 -1.22
CA VAL A 150 11.73 -3.42 -0.41
C VAL A 150 12.30 -4.80 -0.76
N LEU A 151 11.47 -5.83 -0.86
CA LEU A 151 11.91 -7.18 -1.20
C LEU A 151 12.39 -7.29 -2.65
N PHE A 152 11.77 -6.56 -3.57
CA PHE A 152 12.26 -6.39 -4.94
C PHE A 152 13.69 -5.83 -4.93
N ALA A 153 13.90 -4.71 -4.22
CA ALA A 153 15.21 -4.08 -4.10
C ALA A 153 16.25 -5.04 -3.49
N LEU A 154 15.88 -5.76 -2.43
CA LEU A 154 16.75 -6.77 -1.80
C LEU A 154 17.08 -7.93 -2.74
N PHE A 155 16.10 -8.46 -3.48
CA PHE A 155 16.31 -9.57 -4.40
C PHE A 155 17.26 -9.19 -5.55
N HIS A 156 17.05 -8.03 -6.15
CA HIS A 156 17.92 -7.56 -7.23
C HIS A 156 19.28 -7.10 -6.71
N GLY A 157 19.32 -6.36 -5.59
CA GLY A 157 20.55 -5.91 -4.94
C GLY A 157 21.40 -7.03 -4.34
N SER A 158 20.82 -8.19 -3.99
CA SER A 158 21.56 -9.37 -3.54
C SER A 158 22.04 -10.26 -4.70
N SER A 159 21.65 -9.98 -5.94
CA SER A 159 22.12 -10.77 -7.08
C SER A 159 23.62 -10.54 -7.27
N PRO A 160 24.42 -11.61 -7.47
CA PRO A 160 25.85 -11.47 -7.74
C PRO A 160 26.03 -10.79 -9.10
N HIS A 161 26.24 -9.47 -9.09
CA HIS A 161 26.68 -8.77 -10.29
C HIS A 161 28.07 -9.27 -10.66
N ARG A 162 28.26 -9.73 -11.91
CA ARG A 162 29.58 -10.05 -12.50
C ARG A 162 30.61 -8.91 -12.32
N HIS A 163 30.16 -7.68 -12.08
CA HIS A 163 31.00 -6.48 -11.94
C HIS A 163 31.10 -5.93 -10.50
N ARG A 164 30.55 -6.60 -9.48
CA ARG A 164 30.71 -6.15 -8.08
C ARG A 164 32.17 -6.17 -7.62
N GLY A 165 32.96 -7.12 -8.14
CA GLY A 165 34.41 -7.12 -7.96
C GLY A 165 35.08 -5.90 -8.58
N LEU A 166 34.58 -5.38 -9.71
CA LEU A 166 35.11 -4.18 -10.36
C LEU A 166 34.71 -2.89 -9.63
N LEU A 167 33.49 -2.79 -9.10
CA LEU A 167 33.04 -1.63 -8.31
C LEU A 167 33.71 -1.55 -6.92
N LEU A 168 33.95 -2.69 -6.28
CA LEU A 168 34.72 -2.75 -5.03
C LEU A 168 36.22 -2.54 -5.28
N ALA A 169 36.77 -3.04 -6.40
CA ALA A 169 38.16 -2.80 -6.78
C ALA A 169 38.42 -1.37 -7.28
N SER A 170 37.41 -0.66 -7.78
CA SER A 170 37.55 0.73 -8.23
C SER A 170 37.52 1.76 -7.09
N GLY A 171 37.39 1.34 -5.83
CA GLY A 171 37.41 2.25 -4.67
C GLY A 171 36.28 3.28 -4.66
N ALA A 172 35.17 3.01 -5.35
CA ALA A 172 34.04 3.94 -5.50
C ALA A 172 32.90 3.67 -4.49
N ALA A 173 33.21 3.03 -3.36
CA ALA A 173 32.26 2.71 -2.29
C ALA A 173 32.61 3.47 -1.01
#